data_AF-A0A353FGA8-F1
#
_entry.id   AF-A0A353FGA8-F1
#
_cell.length_a   1.000
_cell.length_b   1.000
_cell.length_c   1.000
_cell.angle_alpha   90.00
_cell.angle_beta   90.00
_cell.angle_gamma   90.00
#
_symmetry.space_group_name_H-M   'P 1'
#
loop_
_entity.id
_entity.type
_entity.pdbx_description
1 polymer ?
#
loop_
_entity_poly.entity_id
_entity_poly.type
_entity_poly.pdbx_seq_one_letter_code
_entity_poly.pdbx_strand_id
1 'polypeptide(L)'
;MLQSAKKNSDTVAIAAASTNLGIAYLNRGNASEARPLLEAGYALMAKWEGWHIQLVALQARAQLDIKENFLEKARPDLQKASVLLRKYQIHDLDAWHTYYQLRSNWHKKSGNFRQASLYQDSLADIKDSILQIRKTSQLANIETQLMAERYAMNIKLLQQGEKWQRTLRNIITIGAALVIALLLVWGYRFQKQQKRKHQHLEKEKREALERLGDLRKRVQSNNQIIEELRKKQSSRKPDQESLPDRKVVEQLHQTIILTEKDWQEFKQLFERAYPRFLQGLAVKHPSLTEAEIRLLALIKLNLSVNEMAAMLGILPQSVRKTRQRLMKKLGLEDPKALPAFLNGLR
;
A
#
# COMPACT_ATOMS: atom_id res chain seq x y z
N MET A 1 56.69 -5.92 31.57
CA MET A 1 55.71 -5.91 32.67
C MET A 1 56.36 -5.56 34.03
N LEU A 2 57.33 -6.34 34.54
CA LEU A 2 58.00 -6.06 35.82
C LEU A 2 58.68 -4.67 35.88
N GLN A 3 59.37 -4.25 34.82
CA GLN A 3 59.96 -2.91 34.73
C GLN A 3 58.90 -1.79 34.77
N SER A 4 57.73 -2.03 34.18
CA SER A 4 56.61 -1.08 34.20
C SER A 4 55.95 -1.00 35.59
N ALA A 5 55.80 -2.12 36.28
CA ALA A 5 55.27 -2.16 37.64
C ALA A 5 56.21 -1.46 38.63
N LYS A 6 57.53 -1.67 38.50
CA LYS A 6 58.56 -0.96 39.28
C LYS A 6 58.52 0.55 39.05
N LYS A 7 58.28 1.00 37.82
CA LYS A 7 58.16 2.43 37.49
C LYS A 7 56.96 3.11 38.16
N ASN A 8 55.90 2.35 38.44
CA ASN A 8 54.65 2.85 39.03
C ASN A 8 54.55 2.61 40.55
N SER A 9 55.58 2.04 41.19
CA SER A 9 55.61 1.73 42.63
C SER A 9 54.44 0.87 43.16
N ASP A 10 53.77 0.11 42.28
CA ASP A 10 52.67 -0.78 42.68
C ASP A 10 53.22 -2.07 43.29
N THR A 11 53.16 -2.16 44.62
CA THR A 11 53.73 -3.27 45.39
C THR A 11 53.11 -4.62 45.02
N VAL A 12 51.80 -4.66 44.78
CA VAL A 12 51.07 -5.90 44.44
C VAL A 12 51.42 -6.35 43.03
N ALA A 13 51.46 -5.41 42.08
CA ALA A 13 51.85 -5.72 40.70
C ALA A 13 53.33 -6.12 40.59
N ILE A 14 54.23 -5.49 41.35
CA ILE A 14 55.64 -5.87 41.41
C ILE A 14 55.79 -7.28 41.98
N ALA A 15 55.07 -7.61 43.05
CA ALA A 15 55.11 -8.94 43.64
C ALA A 15 54.56 -10.01 42.68
N ALA A 16 53.39 -9.79 42.08
CA ALA A 16 52.81 -10.70 41.11
C ALA A 16 53.75 -10.92 39.91
N ALA A 17 54.30 -9.84 39.34
CA ALA A 17 55.21 -9.93 38.21
C ALA A 17 56.54 -10.63 38.57
N SER A 18 57.07 -10.41 39.77
CA SER A 18 58.28 -11.07 40.25
C SER A 18 58.04 -12.56 40.46
N THR A 19 56.93 -12.93 41.10
CA THR A 19 56.53 -14.33 41.31
C THR A 19 56.32 -15.05 39.97
N ASN A 20 55.59 -14.45 39.04
CA ASN A 20 55.35 -15.05 37.72
C ASN A 20 56.65 -15.22 36.91
N LEU A 21 57.55 -14.22 36.96
CA LEU A 21 58.85 -14.31 36.29
C LEU A 21 59.74 -15.39 36.94
N GLY A 22 59.73 -15.49 38.27
CA GLY A 22 60.41 -16.55 39.00
C GLY A 22 59.90 -17.94 38.63
N ILE A 23 58.59 -18.12 38.54
CA ILE A 23 57.97 -19.38 38.06
C ILE A 23 58.39 -19.69 36.62
N ALA A 24 58.44 -18.69 35.75
CA ALA A 24 58.90 -18.89 34.37
C ALA A 24 60.36 -19.37 34.31
N TYR A 25 61.25 -18.79 35.12
CA TYR A 25 62.65 -19.25 35.22
C TYR A 25 62.74 -20.66 35.84
N LEU A 26 61.94 -20.95 36.86
CA LEU A 26 61.86 -22.27 37.49
C LEU A 26 61.45 -23.36 36.47
N ASN A 27 60.44 -23.08 35.66
CA ASN A 27 59.96 -23.99 34.61
C ASN A 27 61.02 -24.21 33.52
N ARG A 28 61.89 -23.23 33.26
CA ARG A 28 63.05 -23.36 32.37
C ARG A 28 64.26 -24.04 33.02
N GLY A 29 64.17 -24.41 34.29
CA GLY A 29 65.27 -25.03 35.04
C GLY A 29 66.33 -24.06 35.52
N ASN A 30 66.14 -22.74 35.37
CA ASN A 30 67.08 -21.73 35.83
C ASN A 30 66.80 -21.35 37.28
N ALA A 31 67.34 -22.13 38.21
CA ALA A 31 67.15 -21.94 39.64
C ALA A 31 67.78 -20.65 40.20
N SER A 32 68.95 -20.25 39.67
CA SER A 32 69.68 -19.07 40.15
C SER A 32 68.92 -17.77 39.89
N GLU A 33 68.22 -17.68 38.75
CA GLU A 33 67.36 -16.53 38.44
C GLU A 33 65.99 -16.63 39.11
N ALA A 34 65.45 -17.85 39.29
CA ALA A 34 64.14 -18.05 39.89
C ALA A 34 64.10 -17.67 41.38
N ARG A 35 65.08 -18.11 42.16
CA ARG A 35 65.12 -17.95 43.63
C ARG A 35 64.95 -16.51 44.10
N PRO A 36 65.79 -15.53 43.68
CA PRO A 36 65.69 -14.16 44.17
C PRO A 36 64.35 -13.50 43.79
N LEU A 37 63.78 -13.86 42.64
CA LEU A 37 62.50 -13.33 42.19
C LEU A 37 61.32 -13.85 43.01
N LEU A 38 61.33 -15.15 43.35
CA LEU A 38 60.31 -15.76 44.18
C LEU A 38 60.39 -15.28 45.64
N GLU A 39 61.61 -15.10 46.17
CA GLU A 39 61.82 -14.55 47.51
C GLU A 39 61.36 -13.09 47.59
N ALA A 40 61.70 -12.27 46.60
CA ALA A 40 61.24 -10.89 46.51
C ALA A 40 59.71 -10.82 46.40
N GLY A 41 59.11 -11.64 45.53
CA GLY A 41 57.65 -11.71 45.37
C GLY A 41 56.93 -12.07 46.67
N TYR A 42 57.45 -13.07 47.40
CA TYR A 42 56.91 -13.43 48.71
C TYR A 42 57.10 -12.32 49.77
N ALA A 43 58.30 -11.76 49.88
CA ALA A 43 58.62 -10.75 50.90
C ALA A 43 57.76 -9.48 50.77
N LEU A 44 57.49 -9.05 49.53
CA LEU A 44 56.61 -7.91 49.26
C LEU A 44 55.17 -8.17 49.70
N MET A 45 54.69 -9.40 49.56
CA MET A 45 53.32 -9.77 49.92
C MET A 45 53.16 -10.24 51.36
N ALA A 46 54.23 -10.63 52.06
CA ALA A 46 54.17 -11.14 53.43
C ALA A 46 53.58 -10.14 54.45
N LYS A 47 53.54 -8.85 54.10
CA LYS A 47 52.96 -7.76 54.91
C LYS A 47 51.53 -7.38 54.49
N TRP A 48 50.99 -8.00 53.45
CA TRP A 48 49.68 -7.68 52.87
C TRP A 48 48.70 -8.85 53.06
N GLU A 49 47.41 -8.57 53.19
CA GLU A 49 46.39 -9.61 53.45
C GLU A 49 46.00 -10.48 52.22
N GLY A 50 46.72 -10.33 51.10
CA GLY A 50 46.44 -11.04 49.84
C GLY A 50 46.99 -12.47 49.82
N TRP A 51 46.11 -13.47 49.89
CA TRP A 51 46.50 -14.89 49.94
C TRP A 51 47.06 -15.44 48.62
N HIS A 52 46.57 -14.98 47.46
CA HIS A 52 46.87 -15.63 46.18
C HIS A 52 48.34 -15.55 45.79
N ILE A 53 48.91 -14.33 45.75
CA ILE A 53 50.32 -14.15 45.38
C ILE A 53 51.24 -14.78 46.44
N GLN A 54 50.87 -14.72 47.72
CA GLN A 54 51.63 -15.38 48.79
C GLN A 54 51.65 -16.90 48.61
N LEU A 55 50.49 -17.51 48.37
CA LEU A 55 50.34 -18.95 48.18
C LEU A 55 51.13 -19.43 46.95
N VAL A 56 50.97 -18.73 45.83
CA VAL A 56 51.67 -19.05 44.57
C VAL A 56 53.19 -18.91 44.76
N ALA A 57 53.67 -17.87 45.44
CA ALA A 57 55.09 -17.70 45.72
C ALA A 57 55.64 -18.80 46.67
N LEU A 58 54.89 -19.15 47.73
CA LEU A 58 55.25 -20.24 48.64
C LEU A 58 55.33 -21.59 47.93
N GLN A 59 54.34 -21.90 47.08
CA GLN A 59 54.31 -23.13 46.29
C GLN A 59 55.47 -23.19 45.30
N ALA A 60 55.76 -22.10 44.60
CA ALA A 60 56.88 -22.02 43.66
C ALA A 60 58.25 -22.16 44.35
N ARG A 61 58.43 -21.54 45.52
CA ARG A 61 59.66 -21.71 46.32
C ARG A 61 59.82 -23.14 46.83
N ALA A 62 58.75 -23.72 47.37
CA ALA A 62 58.74 -25.12 47.79
C ALA A 62 59.06 -26.05 46.62
N GLN A 63 58.51 -25.80 45.43
CA GLN A 63 58.81 -26.56 44.22
C GLN A 63 60.29 -26.51 43.85
N LEU A 64 60.88 -25.31 43.89
CA LEU A 64 62.30 -25.11 43.63
C LEU A 64 63.16 -25.90 44.63
N ASP A 65 62.88 -25.76 45.93
CA ASP A 65 63.64 -26.44 46.98
C ASP A 65 63.48 -27.97 46.91
N ILE A 66 62.29 -28.49 46.60
CA ILE A 66 62.05 -29.92 46.37
C ILE A 66 62.87 -30.42 45.17
N LYS A 67 62.93 -29.65 44.08
CA LYS A 67 63.67 -30.00 42.87
C LYS A 67 65.17 -30.08 43.13
N GLU A 68 65.72 -29.12 43.88
CA GLU A 68 67.13 -29.07 44.30
C GLU A 68 67.46 -30.00 45.47
N ASN A 69 66.48 -30.76 45.97
CA ASN A 69 66.62 -31.69 47.09
C ASN A 69 66.89 -31.02 48.46
N PHE A 70 66.58 -29.73 48.60
CA PHE A 70 66.63 -28.98 49.86
C PHE A 70 65.34 -29.15 50.67
N LEU A 71 65.05 -30.38 51.10
CA LEU A 71 63.77 -30.76 51.69
C LEU A 71 63.42 -29.99 52.99
N GLU A 72 64.42 -29.68 53.81
CA GLU A 72 64.22 -28.90 55.04
C GLU A 72 63.83 -27.44 54.76
N LYS A 73 64.32 -26.85 53.65
CA LYS A 73 63.93 -25.49 53.22
C LYS A 73 62.52 -25.44 52.66
N ALA A 74 62.08 -26.49 51.95
CA ALA A 74 60.74 -26.59 51.39
C ALA A 74 59.63 -26.75 52.45
N ARG A 75 59.94 -27.41 53.58
CA ARG A 75 58.98 -27.74 54.63
C ARG A 75 58.19 -26.54 55.19
N PRO A 76 58.81 -25.43 55.64
CA PRO A 76 58.08 -24.28 56.16
C PRO A 76 57.17 -23.64 55.10
N ASP A 77 57.58 -23.61 53.84
CA ASP A 77 56.77 -23.02 52.77
C ASP A 77 55.53 -23.87 52.47
N LEU A 78 55.67 -25.20 52.49
CA LEU A 78 54.54 -26.14 52.40
C LEU A 78 53.56 -25.99 53.59
N GLN A 79 54.08 -25.84 54.81
CA GLN A 79 53.24 -25.64 56.00
C GLN A 79 52.44 -24.34 55.91
N LYS A 80 53.10 -23.22 55.56
CA LYS A 80 52.44 -21.94 55.36
C LYS A 80 51.40 -21.99 54.24
N ALA A 81 51.72 -22.64 53.11
CA ALA A 81 50.77 -22.84 52.02
C ALA A 81 49.50 -23.58 52.49
N SER A 82 49.65 -24.63 53.31
CA SER A 82 48.53 -25.37 53.88
C SER A 82 47.65 -24.52 54.80
N VAL A 83 48.26 -23.62 55.58
CA VAL A 83 47.56 -22.69 56.47
C VAL A 83 46.78 -21.68 55.66
N LEU A 84 47.36 -21.12 54.60
CA LEU A 84 46.68 -20.17 53.71
C LEU A 84 45.47 -20.82 53.01
N LEU A 85 45.65 -22.02 52.45
CA LEU A 85 44.58 -22.81 51.82
C LEU A 85 43.37 -23.00 52.73
N ARG A 86 43.60 -23.31 54.01
CA ARG A 86 42.53 -23.52 55.01
C ARG A 86 41.98 -22.22 55.57
N LYS A 87 42.85 -21.28 55.96
CA LYS A 87 42.47 -19.98 56.57
C LYS A 87 41.54 -19.19 55.67
N TYR A 88 41.84 -19.15 54.37
CA TYR A 88 41.06 -18.40 53.38
C TYR A 88 39.97 -19.24 52.71
N GLN A 89 39.76 -20.49 53.15
CA GLN A 89 38.79 -21.42 52.58
C GLN A 89 38.86 -21.43 51.04
N ILE A 90 40.05 -21.68 50.50
CA ILE A 90 40.28 -21.59 49.06
C ILE A 90 39.55 -22.76 48.39
N HIS A 91 38.65 -22.47 47.45
CA HIS A 91 37.93 -23.49 46.67
C HIS A 91 38.54 -23.69 45.28
N ASP A 92 39.63 -22.97 44.97
CA ASP A 92 40.39 -23.12 43.73
C ASP A 92 41.07 -24.49 43.68
N LEU A 93 40.52 -25.36 42.84
CA LEU A 93 41.01 -26.73 42.66
C LEU A 93 42.44 -26.77 42.09
N ASP A 94 42.86 -25.78 41.30
CA ASP A 94 44.21 -25.72 40.75
C ASP A 94 45.25 -25.39 41.84
N ALA A 95 44.88 -24.55 42.82
CA ALA A 95 45.71 -24.24 43.97
C ALA A 95 45.90 -25.46 44.89
N TRP A 96 44.84 -26.25 45.11
CA TRP A 96 44.91 -27.50 45.87
C TRP A 96 45.63 -28.61 45.12
N HIS A 97 45.42 -28.72 43.79
CA HIS A 97 46.18 -29.63 42.93
C HIS A 97 47.69 -29.37 43.07
N THR A 98 48.10 -28.11 42.93
CA THR A 98 49.51 -27.72 43.06
C THR A 98 50.06 -28.07 44.44
N TYR A 99 49.30 -27.79 45.50
CA TYR A 99 49.70 -28.13 46.87
C TYR A 99 49.90 -29.64 47.09
N TYR A 100 48.93 -30.47 46.70
CA TYR A 100 49.03 -31.93 46.87
C TYR A 100 50.14 -32.54 46.04
N GLN A 101 50.39 -32.01 44.84
CA GLN A 101 51.52 -32.42 44.00
C GLN A 101 52.86 -32.14 44.69
N LEU A 102 53.03 -30.95 45.26
CA LEU A 102 54.25 -30.59 45.98
C LEU A 102 54.43 -31.42 47.25
N ARG A 103 53.37 -31.65 48.03
CA ARG A 103 53.41 -32.50 49.22
C ARG A 103 53.75 -33.95 48.88
N SER A 104 53.15 -34.51 47.85
CA SER A 104 53.49 -35.86 47.38
C SER A 104 54.97 -35.95 46.99
N ASN A 105 55.46 -35.02 46.19
CA ASN A 105 56.87 -35.01 45.76
C ASN A 105 57.85 -34.85 46.92
N TRP A 106 57.54 -33.96 47.88
CA TRP A 106 58.34 -33.78 49.10
C TRP A 106 58.36 -35.06 49.95
N HIS A 107 57.21 -35.74 50.11
CA HIS A 107 57.12 -37.00 50.84
C HIS A 107 57.87 -38.16 50.15
N LYS A 108 57.84 -38.23 48.82
CA LYS A 108 58.63 -39.21 48.05
C LYS A 108 60.13 -39.01 48.26
N LYS A 109 60.61 -37.76 48.14
CA LYS A 109 62.03 -37.44 48.33
C LYS A 109 62.51 -37.60 49.77
N SER A 110 61.63 -37.42 50.76
CA SER A 110 61.94 -37.66 52.18
C SER A 110 61.79 -39.13 52.61
N GLY A 111 61.48 -40.05 51.68
CA GLY A 111 61.34 -41.48 51.95
C GLY A 111 60.03 -41.90 52.62
N ASN A 112 59.09 -40.97 52.83
CA ASN A 112 57.77 -41.27 53.41
C ASN A 112 56.75 -41.59 52.32
N PHE A 113 56.88 -42.79 51.73
CA PHE A 113 56.03 -43.23 50.62
C PHE A 113 54.55 -43.36 50.98
N ARG A 114 54.23 -43.69 52.23
CA ARG A 114 52.83 -43.76 52.70
C ARG A 114 52.12 -42.42 52.57
N GLN A 115 52.73 -41.35 53.09
CA GLN A 115 52.17 -40.00 52.96
C GLN A 115 52.16 -39.52 51.51
N ALA A 116 53.19 -39.87 50.73
CA ALA A 116 53.21 -39.55 49.32
C ALA A 116 52.02 -40.15 48.56
N SER A 117 51.65 -41.41 48.84
CA SER A 117 50.49 -42.09 48.25
C SER A 117 49.19 -41.39 48.59
N LEU A 118 48.95 -41.04 49.86
CA LEU A 118 47.73 -40.34 50.27
C LEU A 118 47.53 -39.02 49.51
N TYR A 119 48.60 -38.26 49.31
CA TYR A 119 48.54 -37.03 48.51
C TYR A 119 48.37 -37.30 47.01
N GLN A 120 48.76 -38.47 46.50
CA GLN A 120 48.44 -38.87 45.12
C GLN A 120 46.96 -39.21 44.96
N ASP A 121 46.36 -39.87 45.95
CA ASP A 121 44.93 -40.16 45.94
C ASP A 121 44.12 -38.85 45.90
N SER A 122 44.50 -37.87 46.72
CA SER A 122 43.87 -36.54 46.70
C SER A 122 44.05 -35.79 45.37
N LEU A 123 45.11 -36.06 44.60
CA LEU A 123 45.29 -35.49 43.26
C LEU A 123 44.36 -36.10 42.23
N ALA A 124 44.10 -37.41 42.33
CA ALA A 124 43.17 -38.10 41.44
C ALA A 124 41.76 -37.49 41.58
N ASP A 125 41.27 -37.33 42.82
CA ASP A 125 39.96 -36.75 43.11
C ASP A 125 39.82 -35.32 42.56
N ILE A 126 40.84 -34.48 42.73
CA ILE A 126 40.84 -33.11 42.23
C ILE A 126 40.86 -33.09 40.70
N LYS A 127 41.66 -33.95 40.07
CA LYS A 127 41.74 -34.02 38.61
C LYS A 127 40.40 -34.41 38.00
N ASP A 128 39.72 -35.38 38.61
CA ASP A 128 38.39 -35.81 38.18
C ASP A 128 37.36 -34.69 38.35
N SER A 129 37.42 -33.96 39.47
CA SER A 129 36.57 -32.79 39.73
C SER A 129 36.79 -31.65 38.71
N ILE A 130 38.05 -31.31 38.40
CA ILE A 130 38.40 -30.31 37.39
C ILE A 130 37.88 -30.73 36.01
N LEU A 131 38.03 -32.00 35.65
CA LEU A 131 37.54 -32.53 34.38
C LEU A 131 36.01 -32.42 34.28
N GLN A 132 35.29 -32.73 35.35
CA GLN A 132 33.84 -32.61 35.40
C GLN A 132 33.39 -31.15 35.20
N ILE A 133 34.01 -30.19 35.89
CA ILE A 133 33.71 -28.76 35.72
C ILE A 133 33.98 -28.30 34.28
N ARG A 134 35.10 -28.70 33.69
CA ARG A 134 35.41 -28.34 32.29
C ARG A 134 34.37 -28.90 31.33
N LYS A 135 33.95 -30.15 31.53
CA LYS A 135 32.92 -30.79 30.71
C LYS A 135 31.58 -30.09 30.83
N THR A 136 31.16 -29.71 32.04
CA THR A 136 29.88 -28.98 32.23
C THR A 136 29.93 -27.57 31.65
N SER A 137 31.04 -26.84 31.81
CA SER A 137 31.22 -25.52 31.18
C SER A 137 31.22 -25.60 29.65
N GLN A 138 31.89 -26.61 29.07
CA GLN A 138 31.85 -26.83 27.62
C GLN A 138 30.44 -27.12 27.12
N LEU A 139 29.69 -27.96 27.84
CA LEU A 139 28.30 -28.26 27.49
C LEU A 139 27.43 -27.00 27.55
N ALA A 140 27.53 -26.21 28.61
CA ALA A 140 26.79 -24.95 28.75
C ALA A 140 27.11 -23.96 27.62
N ASN A 141 28.37 -23.89 27.18
CA ASN A 141 28.78 -23.05 26.05
C ASN A 141 28.14 -23.52 24.73
N ILE A 142 28.13 -24.84 24.48
CA ILE A 142 27.48 -25.42 23.29
C ILE A 142 25.97 -25.13 23.32
N GLU A 143 25.31 -25.33 24.45
CA GLU A 143 23.89 -25.01 24.62
C GLU A 143 23.60 -23.54 24.34
N THR A 144 24.45 -22.63 24.85
CA THR A 144 24.32 -21.19 24.61
C THR A 144 24.44 -20.85 23.12
N GLN A 145 25.40 -21.46 22.41
CA GLN A 145 25.58 -21.27 20.97
C GLN A 145 24.37 -21.78 20.18
N LEU A 146 23.88 -22.98 20.51
CA LEU A 146 22.69 -23.56 19.88
C LEU A 146 21.45 -22.70 20.11
N MET A 147 21.26 -22.17 21.31
CA MET A 147 20.18 -21.23 21.59
C MET A 147 20.31 -19.97 20.74
N ALA A 148 21.49 -19.35 20.67
CA ALA A 148 21.74 -18.16 19.87
C ALA A 148 21.43 -18.39 18.38
N GLU A 149 21.84 -19.53 17.81
CA GLU A 149 21.52 -19.91 16.43
C GLU A 149 20.01 -20.06 16.20
N ARG A 150 19.30 -20.75 17.11
CA ARG A 150 17.85 -20.89 17.05
C ARG A 150 17.14 -19.55 17.11
N TYR A 151 17.55 -18.66 18.00
CA TYR A 151 17.00 -17.30 18.08
C TYR A 151 17.26 -16.51 16.79
N ALA A 152 18.46 -16.57 16.23
CA ALA A 152 18.79 -15.90 14.98
C ALA A 152 17.95 -16.43 13.80
N MET A 153 17.70 -17.74 13.74
CA MET A 153 16.81 -18.35 12.74
C MET A 153 15.36 -17.89 12.90
N ASN A 154 14.85 -17.88 14.14
CA ASN A 154 13.49 -17.39 14.43
C ASN A 154 13.32 -15.92 14.03
N ILE A 155 14.30 -15.07 14.33
CA ILE A 155 14.28 -13.66 13.90
C ILE A 155 14.24 -13.55 12.37
N LYS A 156 15.05 -14.35 11.65
CA LYS A 156 15.03 -14.37 10.17
C LYS A 156 13.66 -14.79 9.61
N LEU A 157 13.04 -15.82 10.17
CA LEU A 157 11.70 -16.29 9.79
C LEU A 157 10.64 -15.20 10.01
N LEU A 158 10.66 -14.54 11.17
CA LEU A 158 9.75 -13.43 11.47
C LEU A 158 9.93 -12.26 10.50
N GLN A 159 11.17 -11.88 10.20
CA GLN A 159 11.47 -10.84 9.22
C GLN A 159 11.02 -11.20 7.80
N GLN A 160 11.14 -12.47 7.39
CA GLN A 160 10.59 -12.94 6.11
C GLN A 160 9.07 -12.83 6.08
N GLY A 161 8.39 -13.21 7.16
CA GLY A 161 6.93 -13.04 7.32
C GLY A 161 6.50 -11.58 7.20
N GLU A 162 7.19 -10.66 7.89
CA GLU A 162 6.90 -9.22 7.78
C GLU A 162 7.13 -8.68 6.36
N LYS A 163 8.23 -9.06 5.71
CA LYS A 163 8.52 -8.64 4.32
C LYS A 163 7.42 -9.13 3.38
N TRP A 164 6.98 -10.37 3.54
CA TRP A 164 5.87 -10.92 2.75
C TRP A 164 4.57 -10.13 2.94
N GLN A 165 4.22 -9.81 4.19
CA GLN A 165 3.06 -8.96 4.48
C GLN A 165 3.19 -7.55 3.90
N ARG A 166 4.37 -6.93 3.96
CA ARG A 166 4.61 -5.60 3.36
C ARG A 166 4.48 -5.64 1.84
N THR A 167 5.04 -6.65 1.19
CA THR A 167 4.93 -6.83 -0.27
C THR A 167 3.48 -7.05 -0.68
N LEU A 168 2.74 -7.93 0.00
CA LEU A 168 1.32 -8.14 -0.26
C LEU A 168 0.51 -6.85 -0.10
N ARG A 169 0.72 -6.12 1.00
CA ARG A 169 0.07 -4.82 1.22
C ARG A 169 0.37 -3.85 0.09
N ASN A 170 1.62 -3.74 -0.35
CA ASN A 170 2.01 -2.86 -1.45
C ASN A 170 1.39 -3.26 -2.80
N ILE A 171 1.29 -4.56 -3.09
CA ILE A 171 0.62 -5.06 -4.30
C ILE A 171 -0.87 -4.69 -4.27
N ILE A 172 -1.53 -4.90 -3.13
CA ILE A 172 -2.95 -4.57 -2.97
C ILE A 172 -3.18 -3.06 -3.11
N THR A 173 -2.33 -2.21 -2.50
CA THR A 173 -2.48 -0.75 -2.60
C THR A 173 -2.26 -0.24 -4.02
N ILE A 174 -1.24 -0.76 -4.73
CA ILE A 174 -1.00 -0.41 -6.15
C ILE A 174 -2.16 -0.87 -7.02
N GLY A 175 -2.65 -2.10 -6.81
CA GLY A 175 -3.82 -2.64 -7.52
C GLY A 175 -5.07 -1.79 -7.31
N ALA A 176 -5.37 -1.40 -6.07
CA ALA A 176 -6.51 -0.53 -5.76
C ALA A 176 -6.38 0.85 -6.44
N ALA A 177 -5.19 1.45 -6.42
CA ALA A 177 -4.93 2.73 -7.09
C ALA A 177 -5.14 2.63 -8.61
N LEU A 178 -4.71 1.54 -9.24
CA LEU A 178 -4.93 1.28 -10.67
C LEU A 178 -6.42 1.15 -11.00
N VAL A 179 -7.19 0.42 -10.19
CA VAL A 179 -8.65 0.29 -10.38
C VAL A 179 -9.34 1.65 -10.27
N ILE A 180 -8.98 2.47 -9.29
CA ILE A 180 -9.52 3.83 -9.14
C ILE A 180 -9.18 4.69 -10.37
N ALA A 181 -7.92 4.64 -10.84
CA ALA A 181 -7.52 5.37 -12.04
C ALA A 181 -8.32 4.94 -13.28
N LEU A 182 -8.56 3.64 -13.46
CA LEU A 182 -9.38 3.10 -14.55
C LEU A 182 -10.84 3.58 -14.44
N LEU A 183 -11.43 3.59 -13.24
CA LEU A 183 -12.78 4.10 -13.01
C LEU A 183 -12.89 5.60 -13.29
N LEU A 184 -11.87 6.40 -12.93
CA LEU A 184 -11.82 7.82 -13.25
C LEU A 184 -11.74 8.06 -14.76
N VAL A 185 -10.88 7.32 -15.47
CA VAL A 185 -10.77 7.40 -16.94
C VAL A 185 -12.08 6.98 -17.61
N TRP A 186 -12.68 5.88 -17.15
CA TRP A 186 -13.96 5.39 -17.64
C TRP A 186 -15.07 6.42 -17.40
N GLY A 187 -15.18 6.97 -16.19
CA GLY A 187 -16.14 8.01 -15.83
C GLY A 187 -15.97 9.28 -16.67
N TYR A 188 -14.74 9.74 -16.86
CA TYR A 188 -14.43 10.89 -17.73
C TYR A 188 -14.83 10.63 -19.19
N ARG A 189 -14.47 9.47 -19.73
CA ARG A 189 -14.84 9.05 -21.10
C ARG A 189 -16.35 8.97 -21.26
N PHE A 190 -17.04 8.41 -20.27
CA PHE A 190 -18.48 8.26 -20.27
C PHE A 190 -19.19 9.62 -20.24
N GLN A 191 -18.80 10.53 -19.34
CA GLN A 191 -19.35 11.89 -19.31
C GLN A 191 -19.12 12.63 -20.63
N LYS A 192 -17.91 12.53 -21.20
CA LYS A 192 -17.58 13.15 -22.48
C LYS A 192 -18.44 12.59 -23.62
N GLN A 193 -18.68 11.28 -23.62
CA GLN A 193 -19.56 10.64 -24.61
C GLN A 193 -21.01 11.11 -24.46
N GLN A 194 -21.53 11.19 -23.24
CA GLN A 194 -22.89 11.68 -22.99
C GLN A 194 -23.05 13.14 -23.43
N LYS A 195 -22.08 14.01 -23.13
CA LYS A 195 -22.10 15.40 -23.58
C LYS A 195 -22.12 15.51 -25.11
N ARG A 196 -21.32 14.69 -25.81
CA ARG A 196 -21.34 14.64 -27.28
C ARG A 196 -22.69 14.19 -27.83
N LYS A 197 -23.31 13.16 -27.24
CA LYS A 197 -24.65 12.70 -27.62
C LYS A 197 -25.70 13.80 -27.43
N HIS A 198 -25.68 14.48 -26.28
CA HIS A 198 -26.59 15.60 -26.01
C HIS A 198 -26.39 16.75 -27.01
N GLN A 199 -25.14 17.15 -27.26
CA GLN A 199 -24.84 18.19 -28.25
C GLN A 199 -25.28 17.80 -29.67
N HIS A 200 -25.13 16.54 -30.05
CA HIS A 200 -25.58 16.05 -31.35
C HIS A 200 -27.11 16.10 -31.48
N LEU A 201 -27.83 15.63 -30.46
CA LEU A 201 -29.30 15.70 -30.42
C LEU A 201 -29.82 17.14 -30.41
N GLU A 202 -29.17 18.05 -29.67
CA GLU A 202 -29.51 19.47 -29.70
C GLU A 202 -29.27 20.10 -31.07
N LYS A 203 -28.17 19.72 -31.74
CA LYS A 203 -27.88 20.17 -33.10
C LYS A 203 -28.93 19.69 -34.10
N GLU A 204 -29.27 18.40 -34.09
CA GLU A 204 -30.32 17.84 -34.95
C GLU A 204 -31.68 18.52 -34.72
N LYS A 205 -32.04 18.74 -33.45
CA LYS A 205 -33.28 19.45 -33.09
C LYS A 205 -33.25 20.89 -33.60
N ARG A 206 -32.12 21.59 -33.46
CA ARG A 206 -31.97 22.98 -33.94
C ARG A 206 -32.08 23.06 -35.45
N GLU A 207 -31.42 22.17 -36.19
CA GLU A 207 -31.52 22.09 -37.64
C GLU A 207 -32.96 21.77 -38.10
N ALA A 208 -33.66 20.89 -37.39
CA ALA A 208 -35.06 20.60 -37.67
C ALA A 208 -35.98 21.82 -37.42
N LEU A 209 -35.78 22.55 -36.31
CA LEU A 209 -36.52 23.77 -36.01
C LEU A 209 -36.26 24.87 -37.06
N GLU A 210 -35.02 25.02 -37.51
CA GLU A 210 -34.65 25.97 -38.56
C GLU A 210 -35.35 25.65 -39.89
N ARG A 211 -35.30 24.38 -40.32
CA ARG A 211 -36.01 23.92 -41.54
C ARG A 211 -37.52 24.11 -41.45
N LEU A 212 -38.13 23.83 -40.29
CA LEU A 212 -39.56 24.08 -40.08
C LEU A 212 -39.89 25.58 -40.08
N GLY A 213 -39.00 26.42 -39.54
CA GLY A 213 -39.12 27.87 -39.60
C GLY A 213 -39.08 28.39 -41.04
N ASP A 214 -38.15 27.89 -41.85
CA ASP A 214 -38.04 28.23 -43.27
C ASP A 214 -39.25 27.75 -44.06
N LEU A 215 -39.74 26.54 -43.81
CA LEU A 215 -40.97 26.03 -44.41
C LEU A 215 -42.15 26.96 -44.07
N ARG A 216 -42.31 27.34 -42.80
CA ARG A 216 -43.35 28.28 -42.38
C ARG A 216 -43.26 29.63 -43.09
N LYS A 217 -42.05 30.21 -43.20
CA LYS A 217 -41.84 31.48 -43.93
C LYS A 217 -42.25 31.37 -45.39
N ARG A 218 -41.91 30.26 -46.06
CA ARG A 218 -42.34 29.99 -47.44
C ARG A 218 -43.86 29.92 -47.56
N VAL A 219 -44.53 29.21 -46.65
CA VAL A 219 -46.00 29.11 -46.60
C VAL A 219 -46.62 30.50 -46.44
N GLN A 220 -46.10 31.31 -45.53
CA GLN A 220 -46.60 32.66 -45.26
C GLN A 220 -46.44 33.57 -46.50
N SER A 221 -45.27 33.56 -47.14
CA SER A 221 -45.01 34.34 -48.35
C SER A 221 -45.90 33.90 -49.51
N ASN A 222 -46.05 32.59 -49.73
CA ASN A 222 -46.94 32.05 -50.76
C ASN A 222 -48.40 32.46 -50.52
N ASN A 223 -48.87 32.44 -49.27
CA ASN A 223 -50.20 32.91 -48.95
C ASN A 223 -50.43 34.38 -49.24
N GLN A 224 -49.44 35.25 -49.00
CA GLN A 224 -49.51 36.66 -49.38
C GLN A 224 -49.66 36.80 -50.91
N ILE A 225 -48.89 36.02 -51.68
CA ILE A 225 -48.98 36.00 -53.15
C ILE A 225 -50.38 35.54 -53.59
N ILE A 226 -50.94 34.49 -52.99
CA ILE A 226 -52.30 34.02 -53.29
C ILE A 226 -53.35 35.10 -53.00
N GLU A 227 -53.24 35.80 -51.87
CA GLU A 227 -54.16 36.87 -51.51
C GLU A 227 -54.05 38.07 -52.48
N GLU A 228 -52.85 38.43 -52.90
CA GLU A 228 -52.62 39.46 -53.92
C GLU A 228 -53.22 39.07 -55.28
N LEU A 229 -53.05 37.81 -55.69
CA LEU A 229 -53.62 37.30 -56.93
C LEU A 229 -55.14 37.26 -56.88
N ARG A 230 -55.74 36.82 -55.77
CA ARG A 230 -57.19 36.85 -55.57
C ARG A 230 -57.74 38.27 -55.66
N LYS A 231 -57.06 39.25 -55.04
CA LYS A 231 -57.44 40.67 -55.12
C LYS A 231 -57.37 41.20 -56.56
N LYS A 232 -56.32 40.85 -57.30
CA LYS A 232 -56.15 41.19 -58.72
C LYS A 232 -57.18 40.52 -59.63
N GLN A 233 -57.64 39.32 -59.28
CA GLN A 233 -58.68 38.61 -60.01
C GLN A 233 -60.09 39.15 -59.73
N SER A 234 -60.39 39.50 -58.47
CA SER A 234 -61.68 40.09 -58.08
C SER A 234 -61.90 41.53 -58.57
N SER A 235 -60.86 42.18 -59.08
CA SER A 235 -60.92 43.53 -59.67
C SER A 235 -60.98 43.53 -61.20
N ARG A 236 -61.09 42.36 -61.85
CA ARG A 236 -61.27 42.21 -63.30
C ARG A 236 -62.74 41.91 -63.66
N LYS A 237 -63.21 42.46 -64.78
CA LYS A 237 -64.57 42.23 -65.34
C LYS A 237 -64.73 40.75 -65.80
N PRO A 238 -65.97 40.21 -65.88
CA PRO A 238 -66.22 38.77 -65.99
C PRO A 238 -65.77 38.06 -67.28
N ASP A 239 -65.36 38.78 -68.33
CA ASP A 239 -65.24 38.21 -69.69
C ASP A 239 -63.81 37.90 -70.16
N GLN A 240 -62.86 37.62 -69.25
CA GLN A 240 -61.54 37.11 -69.64
C GLN A 240 -61.07 35.96 -68.75
N GLU A 241 -61.33 34.73 -69.21
CA GLU A 241 -60.57 33.56 -68.75
C GLU A 241 -59.12 33.69 -69.24
N SER A 242 -58.21 34.06 -68.34
CA SER A 242 -56.79 33.86 -68.53
C SER A 242 -56.31 32.79 -67.56
N LEU A 243 -55.62 31.78 -68.09
CA LEU A 243 -54.99 30.71 -67.33
C LEU A 243 -54.02 31.30 -66.29
N PRO A 244 -53.95 30.72 -65.07
CA PRO A 244 -53.03 31.19 -64.05
C PRO A 244 -51.57 31.10 -64.54
N ASP A 245 -50.79 32.14 -64.25
CA ASP A 245 -49.38 32.25 -64.63
C ASP A 245 -48.61 31.02 -64.14
N ARG A 246 -48.02 30.26 -65.07
CA ARG A 246 -47.38 28.96 -64.81
C ARG A 246 -46.30 29.05 -63.73
N LYS A 247 -45.61 30.19 -63.61
CA LYS A 247 -44.61 30.45 -62.57
C LYS A 247 -45.22 30.51 -61.17
N VAL A 248 -46.42 31.06 -61.03
CA VAL A 248 -47.14 31.09 -59.75
C VAL A 248 -47.59 29.68 -59.37
N VAL A 249 -48.11 28.92 -60.32
CA VAL A 249 -48.54 27.53 -60.09
C VAL A 249 -47.35 26.68 -59.63
N GLU A 250 -46.18 26.83 -60.27
CA GLU A 250 -44.94 26.16 -59.86
C GLU A 250 -44.44 26.59 -58.47
N GLN A 251 -44.52 27.89 -58.12
CA GLN A 251 -44.17 28.39 -56.78
C GLN A 251 -45.14 27.91 -55.68
N LEU A 252 -46.40 27.68 -56.02
CA LEU A 252 -47.40 27.14 -55.10
C LEU A 252 -47.19 25.65 -54.85
N HIS A 253 -46.85 24.87 -55.88
CA HIS A 253 -46.59 23.43 -55.74
C HIS A 253 -45.44 23.08 -54.80
N GLN A 254 -44.45 23.96 -54.60
CA GLN A 254 -43.26 23.69 -53.78
C GLN A 254 -43.50 23.74 -52.25
N THR A 255 -44.69 24.13 -51.80
CA THR A 255 -44.95 24.44 -50.38
C THR A 255 -46.17 23.69 -49.82
N ILE A 256 -46.85 22.88 -50.64
CA ILE A 256 -48.06 22.18 -50.21
C ILE A 256 -47.71 20.75 -49.83
N ILE A 257 -48.18 20.31 -48.67
CA ILE A 257 -48.12 18.91 -48.23
C ILE A 257 -49.30 18.18 -48.90
N LEU A 258 -49.23 17.96 -50.21
CA LEU A 258 -50.28 17.27 -50.97
C LEU A 258 -50.07 15.77 -51.00
N THR A 259 -48.82 15.33 -51.09
CA THR A 259 -48.51 13.91 -51.25
C THR A 259 -48.21 13.27 -49.91
N GLU A 260 -48.38 11.95 -49.87
CA GLU A 260 -47.96 11.16 -48.72
C GLU A 260 -46.46 11.31 -48.45
N LYS A 261 -45.65 11.47 -49.50
CA LYS A 261 -44.22 11.70 -49.39
C LYS A 261 -43.89 13.02 -48.69
N ASP A 262 -44.53 14.12 -49.10
CA ASP A 262 -44.33 15.44 -48.48
C ASP A 262 -44.73 15.42 -47.00
N TRP A 263 -45.79 14.69 -46.69
CA TRP A 263 -46.24 14.50 -45.31
C TRP A 263 -45.23 13.72 -44.48
N GLN A 264 -44.67 12.63 -45.01
CA GLN A 264 -43.65 11.86 -44.30
C GLN A 264 -42.37 12.68 -44.09
N GLU A 265 -41.94 13.48 -45.06
CA GLU A 265 -40.79 14.39 -44.92
C GLU A 265 -41.03 15.47 -43.85
N PHE A 266 -42.20 16.11 -43.89
CA PHE A 266 -42.62 17.05 -42.86
C PHE A 266 -42.68 16.39 -41.48
N LYS A 267 -43.29 15.20 -41.39
CA LYS A 267 -43.47 14.45 -40.13
C LYS A 267 -42.12 14.10 -39.52
N GLN A 268 -41.15 13.65 -40.31
CA GLN A 268 -39.80 13.37 -39.82
C GLN A 268 -39.11 14.62 -39.27
N LEU A 269 -39.23 15.76 -39.95
CA LEU A 269 -38.70 17.03 -39.45
C LEU A 269 -39.42 17.48 -38.17
N PHE A 270 -40.73 17.35 -38.14
CA PHE A 270 -41.57 17.68 -37.00
C PHE A 270 -41.24 16.83 -35.77
N GLU A 271 -41.07 15.52 -35.92
CA GLU A 271 -40.71 14.61 -34.82
C GLU A 271 -39.29 14.87 -34.27
N ARG A 272 -38.35 15.33 -35.11
CA ARG A 272 -37.03 15.78 -34.65
C ARG A 272 -37.10 17.08 -33.86
N ALA A 273 -37.95 18.02 -34.27
CA ALA A 273 -38.13 19.31 -33.60
C ALA A 273 -38.97 19.21 -32.32
N TYR A 274 -40.00 18.36 -32.32
CA TYR A 274 -40.93 18.09 -31.23
C TYR A 274 -40.97 16.59 -30.90
N PRO A 275 -39.90 16.05 -30.28
CA PRO A 275 -39.86 14.63 -29.90
C PRO A 275 -41.07 14.25 -29.05
N ARG A 276 -41.61 13.05 -29.27
CA ARG A 276 -42.75 12.46 -28.53
C ARG A 276 -44.10 13.16 -28.66
N PHE A 277 -44.21 14.28 -29.38
CA PHE A 277 -45.50 14.97 -29.55
C PHE A 277 -46.54 14.10 -30.27
N LEU A 278 -46.20 13.58 -31.45
CA LEU A 278 -47.12 12.74 -32.24
C LEU A 278 -47.40 11.40 -31.56
N GLN A 279 -46.38 10.81 -30.90
CA GLN A 279 -46.55 9.59 -30.12
C GLN A 279 -47.45 9.82 -28.90
N GLY A 280 -47.28 10.92 -28.17
CA GLY A 280 -48.12 11.31 -27.05
C GLY A 280 -49.56 11.58 -27.46
N LEU A 281 -49.78 12.15 -28.64
CA LEU A 281 -51.12 12.28 -29.23
C LEU A 281 -51.75 10.92 -29.54
N ALA A 282 -51.00 10.02 -30.18
CA ALA A 282 -51.49 8.69 -30.52
C ALA A 282 -51.85 7.86 -29.28
N VAL A 283 -51.07 7.97 -28.20
CA VAL A 283 -51.33 7.27 -26.94
C VAL A 283 -52.52 7.85 -26.18
N LYS A 284 -52.60 9.18 -26.05
CA LYS A 284 -53.66 9.85 -25.27
C LYS A 284 -55.00 9.90 -26.02
N HIS A 285 -54.97 9.95 -27.35
CA HIS A 285 -56.16 10.08 -28.19
C HIS A 285 -56.07 9.15 -29.41
N PRO A 286 -56.24 7.82 -29.21
CA PRO A 286 -56.13 6.83 -30.28
C PRO A 286 -57.25 6.94 -31.34
N SER A 287 -58.32 7.68 -31.05
CA SER A 287 -59.45 7.94 -31.97
C SER A 287 -59.22 9.07 -32.97
N LEU A 288 -58.03 9.69 -32.95
CA LEU A 288 -57.64 10.72 -33.92
C LEU A 288 -57.30 10.10 -35.27
N THR A 289 -57.93 10.62 -36.32
CA THR A 289 -57.59 10.27 -37.70
C THR A 289 -56.29 10.92 -38.13
N GLU A 290 -55.66 10.39 -39.18
CA GLU A 290 -54.40 10.95 -39.67
C GLU A 290 -54.53 12.40 -40.13
N ALA A 291 -55.65 12.77 -40.76
CA ALA A 291 -55.94 14.15 -41.14
C ALA A 291 -56.04 15.10 -39.92
N GLU A 292 -56.57 14.60 -38.79
CA GLU A 292 -56.65 15.35 -37.53
C GLU A 292 -55.26 15.50 -36.89
N ILE A 293 -54.40 14.48 -36.99
CA ILE A 293 -53.00 14.53 -36.54
C ILE A 293 -52.19 15.53 -37.37
N ARG A 294 -52.37 15.53 -38.71
CA ARG A 294 -51.77 16.53 -39.63
C ARG A 294 -52.14 17.94 -39.21
N LEU A 295 -53.44 18.18 -38.99
CA LEU A 295 -53.92 19.48 -38.56
C LEU A 295 -53.34 19.91 -37.20
N LEU A 296 -53.23 19.00 -36.23
CA LEU A 296 -52.64 19.28 -34.93
C LEU A 296 -51.15 19.64 -35.00
N ALA A 297 -50.38 18.97 -35.86
CA ALA A 297 -48.98 19.31 -36.10
C ALA A 297 -48.84 20.74 -36.68
N LEU A 298 -49.70 21.11 -37.63
CA LEU A 298 -49.71 22.46 -38.20
C LEU A 298 -50.16 23.53 -37.19
N ILE A 299 -51.13 23.22 -36.33
CA ILE A 299 -51.54 24.10 -35.22
C ILE A 299 -50.38 24.27 -34.23
N LYS A 300 -49.63 23.21 -33.93
CA LYS A 300 -48.46 23.26 -33.03
C LYS A 300 -47.35 24.16 -33.56
N LEU A 301 -47.25 24.31 -34.88
CA LEU A 301 -46.36 25.28 -35.55
C LEU A 301 -46.90 26.72 -35.56
N ASN A 302 -48.05 26.98 -34.93
CA ASN A 302 -48.74 28.26 -34.89
C ASN A 302 -49.09 28.82 -36.28
N LEU A 303 -49.47 27.93 -37.21
CA LEU A 303 -49.97 28.34 -38.53
C LEU A 303 -51.40 28.88 -38.46
N SER A 304 -51.68 29.91 -39.26
CA SER A 304 -53.02 30.49 -39.40
C SER A 304 -53.96 29.54 -40.15
N VAL A 305 -55.27 29.78 -40.06
CA VAL A 305 -56.27 28.98 -40.78
C VAL A 305 -56.03 28.97 -42.30
N ASN A 306 -55.56 30.10 -42.85
CA ASN A 306 -55.25 30.21 -44.28
C ASN A 306 -53.96 29.45 -44.62
N GLU A 307 -52.94 29.47 -43.76
CA GLU A 307 -51.68 28.72 -43.92
C GLU A 307 -51.89 27.21 -43.83
N MET A 308 -52.71 26.77 -42.89
CA MET A 308 -53.09 25.35 -42.79
C MET A 308 -53.90 24.88 -43.99
N ALA A 309 -54.83 25.71 -44.48
CA ALA A 309 -55.64 25.40 -45.65
C ALA A 309 -54.76 25.26 -46.90
N ALA A 310 -53.83 26.20 -47.09
CA ALA A 310 -52.86 26.17 -48.17
C ALA A 310 -51.96 24.95 -48.10
N MET A 311 -51.38 24.63 -46.93
CA MET A 311 -50.52 23.45 -46.71
C MET A 311 -51.23 22.11 -46.95
N LEU A 312 -52.53 22.03 -46.68
CA LEU A 312 -53.32 20.80 -46.81
C LEU A 312 -54.06 20.70 -48.16
N GLY A 313 -54.00 21.72 -49.02
CA GLY A 313 -54.73 21.75 -50.29
C GLY A 313 -56.27 21.75 -50.14
N ILE A 314 -56.80 22.27 -49.02
CA ILE A 314 -58.24 22.31 -48.74
C ILE A 314 -58.74 23.74 -48.51
N LEU A 315 -60.07 23.92 -48.52
CA LEU A 315 -60.68 25.21 -48.23
C LEU A 315 -60.48 25.63 -46.76
N PRO A 316 -60.25 26.94 -46.47
CA PRO A 316 -60.16 27.46 -45.09
C PRO A 316 -61.37 27.10 -44.21
N GLN A 317 -62.56 27.03 -44.80
CA GLN A 317 -63.76 26.58 -44.10
C GLN A 317 -63.67 25.11 -43.64
N SER A 318 -63.05 24.24 -44.43
CA SER A 318 -62.82 22.83 -44.10
C SER A 318 -61.84 22.70 -42.91
N VAL A 319 -60.83 23.55 -42.84
CA VAL A 319 -59.93 23.65 -41.67
C VAL A 319 -60.70 24.06 -40.42
N ARG A 320 -61.57 25.09 -40.49
CA ARG A 320 -62.38 25.55 -39.35
C ARG A 320 -63.32 24.46 -38.82
N LYS A 321 -64.04 23.77 -39.72
CA LYS A 321 -64.95 22.67 -39.35
C LYS A 321 -64.18 21.50 -38.73
N THR A 322 -63.02 21.15 -39.26
CA THR A 322 -62.19 20.07 -38.73
C THR A 322 -61.61 20.43 -37.37
N ARG A 323 -61.14 21.67 -37.17
CA ARG A 323 -60.70 22.18 -35.86
C ARG A 323 -61.80 22.11 -34.80
N GLN A 324 -63.05 22.49 -35.15
CA GLN A 324 -64.18 22.39 -34.21
C GLN A 324 -64.47 20.94 -33.80
N ARG A 325 -64.49 19.99 -34.76
CA ARG A 325 -64.66 18.56 -34.46
C ARG A 325 -63.54 18.03 -33.58
N LEU A 326 -62.30 18.43 -33.88
CA LEU A 326 -61.11 18.04 -33.15
C LEU A 326 -61.14 18.53 -31.71
N MET A 327 -61.58 19.77 -31.45
CA MET A 327 -61.75 20.28 -30.10
C MET A 327 -62.77 19.47 -29.28
N LYS A 328 -63.92 19.10 -29.86
CA LYS A 328 -64.91 18.24 -29.20
C LYS A 328 -64.33 16.88 -28.84
N LYS A 329 -63.55 16.27 -29.75
CA LYS A 329 -62.85 14.99 -29.48
C LYS A 329 -61.77 15.09 -28.40
N LEU A 330 -61.17 16.26 -28.22
CA LEU A 330 -60.19 16.54 -27.18
C LEU A 330 -60.82 17.03 -25.86
N GLY A 331 -62.15 17.16 -25.78
CA GLY A 331 -62.85 17.66 -24.59
C GLY A 331 -62.62 19.14 -24.31
N LEU A 332 -62.33 19.95 -25.34
CA LEU A 332 -62.06 21.38 -25.22
C LEU A 332 -63.28 22.21 -25.63
N GLU A 333 -63.83 22.99 -24.71
CA GLU A 333 -64.98 23.87 -24.97
C GLU A 333 -64.56 25.24 -25.54
N ASP A 334 -63.38 25.76 -25.15
CA ASP A 334 -62.86 27.04 -25.63
C ASP A 334 -61.80 26.86 -26.75
N PRO A 335 -61.98 27.45 -27.94
CA PRO A 335 -60.97 27.46 -29.01
C PRO A 335 -59.61 28.02 -28.61
N LYS A 336 -59.55 28.87 -27.59
CA LYS A 336 -58.33 29.44 -27.03
C LYS A 336 -57.57 28.47 -26.11
N ALA A 337 -58.22 27.40 -25.63
CA ALA A 337 -57.58 26.37 -24.81
C ALA A 337 -56.72 25.39 -25.63
N LEU A 338 -56.96 25.28 -26.95
CA LEU A 338 -56.28 24.32 -27.82
C LEU A 338 -54.74 24.52 -27.88
N PRO A 339 -54.20 25.74 -28.08
CA PRO A 339 -52.74 25.93 -28.03
C PRO A 339 -52.12 25.58 -26.66
N ALA A 340 -52.81 25.90 -25.56
CA ALA A 340 -52.37 25.58 -24.21
C ALA A 340 -52.34 24.07 -23.97
N PHE A 341 -53.39 23.36 -24.39
CA PHE A 341 -53.48 21.90 -24.37
C PHE A 341 -52.32 21.25 -25.13
N LEU A 342 -52.03 21.72 -26.34
CA LEU A 342 -50.93 21.20 -27.16
C LEU A 342 -49.54 21.51 -26.59
N ASN A 343 -49.40 22.53 -25.74
CA ASN A 343 -48.16 22.83 -25.04
C ASN A 343 -47.93 21.95 -23.80
N GLY A 344 -49.00 21.39 -23.22
CA GLY A 344 -48.94 20.41 -22.14
C GLY A 344 -48.59 18.98 -22.58
N LEU A 345 -48.65 18.71 -23.89
CA LEU A 345 -48.15 17.48 -24.49
C LEU A 345 -46.63 17.60 -24.69
N ARG A 346 -45.87 17.30 -23.63
CA ARG A 346 -44.40 17.16 -23.67
C ARG A 346 -43.97 15.72 -23.92
#